data_AF-A0AAW2KHV3-F1
#
_entry.id   AF-A0AAW2KHV3-F1
#
_cell.length_a   1.000
_cell.length_b   1.000
_cell.length_c   1.000
_cell.angle_alpha   90.00
_cell.angle_beta   90.00
_cell.angle_gamma   90.00
#
_symmetry.space_group_name_H-M   'P 1'
#
loop_
_entity.id
_entity.type
_entity.pdbx_description
1 polymer ?
#
loop_
_entity_poly.entity_id
_entity_poly.type
_entity_poly.pdbx_seq_one_letter_code
_entity_poly.pdbx_strand_id
1 'polypeptide(L)'
;MGFAEFLSSSKGKKPPSLLSLCLGVVGSNLEDIIDDLAEIALAFPADVKLVLVAIARRRKLLNDDIVIALADSSWEILDISGSDVSDCGICHIVNICQNLRVVDIR
;
A
#
# COMPACT_ATOMS: atom_id res chain seq x y z
N MET A 1 12.41 -37.79 -28.40
CA MET A 1 12.36 -36.46 -27.77
C MET A 1 11.18 -35.72 -28.37
N GLY A 2 10.03 -35.78 -27.69
CA GLY A 2 8.75 -35.34 -28.24
C GLY A 2 8.49 -33.87 -27.92
N PHE A 3 7.95 -33.15 -28.91
CA PHE A 3 7.42 -31.78 -28.79
C PHE A 3 6.35 -31.61 -27.68
N ALA A 4 5.85 -32.71 -27.10
CA ALA A 4 4.89 -32.71 -26.00
C ALA A 4 5.46 -32.25 -24.65
N GLU A 5 6.77 -32.35 -24.42
CA GLU A 5 7.37 -31.92 -23.14
C GLU A 5 7.47 -30.39 -23.00
N PHE A 6 7.53 -29.65 -24.12
CA PHE A 6 7.62 -28.19 -24.11
C PHE A 6 6.27 -27.50 -23.80
N LEU A 7 5.15 -28.21 -23.93
CA LEU A 7 3.82 -27.68 -23.63
C LEU A 7 3.36 -27.92 -22.18
N SER A 8 4.21 -28.51 -21.32
CA SER A 8 3.80 -28.99 -20.01
C SER A 8 3.95 -28.00 -18.84
N SER A 9 4.33 -26.74 -19.05
CA SER A 9 4.39 -25.78 -17.94
C SER A 9 4.13 -24.31 -18.31
N SER A 10 2.95 -24.02 -18.86
CA SER A 10 2.38 -22.67 -18.77
C SER A 10 0.92 -22.73 -18.34
N LYS A 11 0.69 -22.96 -17.04
CA LYS A 11 -0.52 -22.41 -16.42
C LYS A 11 -0.38 -20.89 -16.53
N GLY A 12 -0.89 -20.31 -17.63
CA GLY A 12 -0.82 -18.89 -17.89
C GLY A 12 -1.31 -18.11 -16.68
N LYS A 13 -0.54 -17.10 -16.24
CA LYS A 13 -0.98 -16.23 -15.15
C LYS A 13 -2.32 -15.63 -15.57
N LYS A 14 -3.33 -15.75 -14.70
CA LYS A 14 -4.62 -15.08 -14.92
C LYS A 14 -4.34 -13.58 -15.16
N PRO A 15 -5.08 -12.93 -16.07
CA PRO A 15 -4.93 -11.50 -16.24
C PRO A 15 -5.19 -10.78 -14.92
N PRO A 16 -4.47 -9.67 -14.65
CA PRO A 16 -4.72 -8.85 -13.48
C PRO A 16 -6.16 -8.33 -13.48
N SER A 17 -6.75 -8.18 -12.29
CA SER A 17 -8.06 -7.55 -12.15
C SER A 17 -7.97 -6.07 -12.51
N LEU A 18 -9.10 -5.46 -12.89
CA LEU A 18 -9.16 -4.02 -13.12
C LEU A 18 -8.66 -3.24 -11.90
N LEU A 19 -9.06 -3.64 -10.68
CA LEU A 19 -8.58 -3.02 -9.44
C LEU A 19 -7.05 -3.05 -9.36
N SER A 20 -6.42 -4.19 -9.62
CA SER A 20 -4.95 -4.29 -9.59
C SER A 20 -4.26 -3.45 -10.66
N LEU A 21 -4.86 -3.30 -11.84
CA LEU A 21 -4.37 -2.40 -12.89
C LEU A 21 -4.49 -0.94 -12.44
N CYS A 22 -5.63 -0.55 -11.88
CA CYS A 22 -5.86 0.81 -11.35
C CYS A 22 -4.88 1.14 -10.22
N LEU A 23 -4.67 0.22 -9.25
CA LEU A 23 -3.69 0.41 -8.18
C LEU A 23 -2.26 0.52 -8.72
N GLY A 24 -1.93 -0.22 -9.78
CA GLY A 24 -0.65 -0.09 -10.48
C GLY A 24 -0.45 1.30 -11.09
N VAL A 25 -1.48 1.85 -11.75
CA VAL A 25 -1.44 3.19 -12.34
C VAL A 25 -1.38 4.27 -11.25
N VAL A 26 -2.29 4.24 -10.27
CA VAL A 26 -2.30 5.20 -9.15
C VAL A 26 -0.98 5.15 -8.39
N GLY A 27 -0.50 3.96 -8.05
CA GLY A 27 0.76 3.78 -7.35
C GLY A 27 2.00 4.25 -8.12
N SER A 28 1.99 4.13 -9.46
CA SER A 28 3.09 4.61 -10.32
C SER A 28 3.12 6.13 -10.44
N ASN A 29 1.97 6.80 -10.27
CA ASN A 29 1.84 8.26 -10.30
C ASN A 29 1.58 8.84 -8.88
N LEU A 30 1.94 8.10 -7.82
CA LEU A 30 1.63 8.47 -6.45
C LEU A 30 2.24 9.83 -6.04
N GLU A 31 3.43 10.13 -6.54
CA GLU A 31 4.14 11.39 -6.29
C GLU A 31 3.37 12.60 -6.82
N ASP A 32 2.71 12.45 -7.98
CA ASP A 32 1.94 13.52 -8.63
C ASP A 32 0.59 13.79 -7.93
N ILE A 33 0.13 12.88 -7.06
CA ILE A 33 -1.16 12.98 -6.37
C ILE A 33 -1.03 13.12 -4.85
N ILE A 34 0.20 13.17 -4.32
CA ILE A 34 0.45 13.13 -2.88
C ILE A 34 -0.16 14.35 -2.18
N ASP A 35 -0.12 15.52 -2.82
CA ASP A 35 -0.63 16.77 -2.25
C ASP A 35 -2.16 16.73 -2.06
N ASP A 36 -2.87 15.97 -2.91
CA ASP A 36 -4.32 15.78 -2.84
C ASP A 36 -4.72 14.51 -2.06
N LEU A 37 -3.74 13.73 -1.58
CA LEU A 37 -3.99 12.38 -1.06
C LEU A 37 -4.92 12.39 0.16
N ALA A 38 -4.80 13.41 1.02
CA ALA A 38 -5.63 13.54 2.21
C ALA A 38 -7.13 13.68 1.90
N GLU A 39 -7.48 14.31 0.78
CA GLU A 39 -8.87 14.47 0.36
C GLU A 39 -9.38 13.19 -0.34
N ILE A 40 -8.61 12.67 -1.30
CA ILE A 40 -9.05 11.51 -2.09
C ILE A 40 -9.06 10.21 -1.28
N ALA A 41 -8.19 10.07 -0.27
CA ALA A 41 -8.11 8.87 0.56
C ALA A 41 -9.40 8.61 1.36
N LEU A 42 -10.22 9.64 1.60
CA LEU A 42 -11.52 9.50 2.25
C LEU A 42 -12.48 8.60 1.46
N ALA A 43 -12.31 8.53 0.13
CA ALA A 43 -13.12 7.69 -0.74
C ALA A 43 -12.57 6.25 -0.89
N PHE A 44 -11.35 5.99 -0.42
CA PHE A 44 -10.72 4.69 -0.61
C PHE A 44 -11.13 3.67 0.46
N PRO A 45 -11.43 2.43 0.06
CA PRO A 45 -11.52 1.30 0.97
C PRO A 45 -10.23 1.10 1.78
N ALA A 46 -10.36 0.53 2.98
CA ALA A 46 -9.23 0.34 3.90
C ALA A 46 -8.09 -0.53 3.31
N ASP A 47 -8.43 -1.54 2.51
CA ASP A 47 -7.46 -2.41 1.84
C ASP A 47 -6.69 -1.66 0.74
N VAL A 48 -7.37 -0.78 0.00
CA VAL A 48 -6.74 0.10 -0.99
C VAL A 48 -5.76 1.06 -0.31
N LYS A 49 -6.16 1.67 0.83
CA LYS A 49 -5.26 2.54 1.60
C LYS A 49 -3.99 1.81 2.06
N LEU A 50 -4.10 0.56 2.54
CA LEU A 50 -2.93 -0.27 2.88
C LEU A 50 -2.02 -0.55 1.69
N VAL A 51 -2.59 -0.84 0.52
CA VAL A 51 -1.81 -1.02 -0.70
C VAL A 51 -1.05 0.25 -1.04
N LEU A 52 -1.67 1.42 -0.92
CA LEU A 52 -1.01 2.71 -1.17
C LEU A 52 0.12 3.00 -0.17
N VAL A 53 -0.07 2.71 1.13
CA VAL A 53 1.02 2.78 2.13
C VAL A 53 2.19 1.91 1.71
N ALA A 54 1.91 0.66 1.30
CA ALA A 54 2.93 -0.28 0.90
C ALA A 54 3.65 0.12 -0.41
N ILE A 55 2.98 0.86 -1.29
CA ILE A 55 3.59 1.43 -2.50
C ILE A 55 4.45 2.65 -2.13
N ALA A 56 3.92 3.59 -1.34
CA ALA A 56 4.65 4.76 -0.85
C ALA A 56 5.97 4.34 -0.17
N ARG A 57 5.93 3.31 0.68
CA ARG A 57 7.11 2.76 1.35
C ARG A 57 8.15 2.24 0.37
N ARG A 58 7.74 1.39 -0.57
CA ARG A 58 8.63 0.81 -1.59
C ARG A 58 9.25 1.87 -2.50
N ARG A 59 8.55 2.99 -2.69
CA ARG A 59 9.01 4.13 -3.49
C ARG A 59 9.79 5.18 -2.70
N LYS A 60 10.01 4.99 -1.39
CA LYS A 60 10.66 5.98 -0.51
C LYS A 60 9.93 7.32 -0.44
N LEU A 61 8.61 7.27 -0.54
CA LEU A 61 7.74 8.42 -0.40
C LEU A 61 7.08 8.47 0.98
N LEU A 62 6.96 7.34 1.69
CA LEU A 62 6.20 7.25 2.94
C LEU A 62 6.81 8.11 4.06
N ASN A 63 6.05 9.08 4.54
CA ASN A 63 6.32 9.98 5.66
C ASN A 63 5.08 10.12 6.55
N ASP A 64 5.15 10.96 7.58
CA ASP A 64 4.06 11.22 8.53
C ASP A 64 2.76 11.64 7.83
N ASP A 65 2.83 12.62 6.93
CA ASP A 65 1.64 13.19 6.27
C ASP A 65 0.90 12.12 5.46
N ILE A 66 1.63 11.29 4.71
CA ILE A 66 1.05 10.25 3.86
C ILE A 66 0.45 9.13 4.68
N VAL A 67 1.15 8.65 5.73
CA VAL A 67 0.63 7.55 6.55
C VAL A 67 -0.58 7.99 7.37
N ILE A 68 -0.61 9.24 7.82
CA ILE A 68 -1.79 9.83 8.50
C ILE A 68 -2.95 10.00 7.53
N ALA A 69 -2.71 10.51 6.31
CA ALA A 69 -3.74 10.67 5.28
C ALA A 69 -4.40 9.33 4.89
N LEU A 70 -3.62 8.25 4.89
CA LEU A 70 -4.09 6.91 4.56
C LEU A 70 -4.60 6.11 5.77
N ALA A 71 -4.48 6.62 7.00
CA ALA A 71 -4.80 5.88 8.20
C ALA A 71 -6.26 5.41 8.22
N ASP A 72 -6.48 4.18 8.70
CA ASP A 72 -7.80 3.61 8.82
C ASP A 72 -7.94 2.78 10.10
N SER A 73 -9.03 3.01 10.83
CA SER A 73 -9.30 2.33 12.12
C SER A 73 -9.35 0.81 12.02
N SER A 74 -9.62 0.26 10.83
CA SER A 74 -9.72 -1.19 10.61
C SER A 74 -8.37 -1.92 10.50
N TRP A 75 -7.25 -1.20 10.47
CA TRP A 75 -5.94 -1.82 10.32
C TRP A 75 -5.49 -2.57 11.57
N GLU A 76 -5.04 -3.82 11.39
CA GLU A 76 -4.43 -4.62 12.47
C GLU A 76 -2.91 -4.73 12.35
N ILE A 77 -2.39 -4.64 11.13
CA ILE A 77 -0.96 -4.79 10.81
C ILE A 77 -0.54 -3.60 9.95
N LEU A 78 0.54 -2.95 10.35
CA LEU A 78 1.14 -1.85 9.61
C LEU A 78 2.65 -2.08 9.48
N ASP A 79 3.19 -1.80 8.30
CA ASP A 79 4.62 -1.93 8.03
C ASP A 79 5.14 -0.61 7.43
N ILE A 80 5.88 0.12 8.26
CA ILE A 80 6.52 1.40 7.97
C ILE A 80 8.05 1.29 7.99
N SER A 81 8.59 0.07 7.91
CA SER A 81 10.04 -0.18 7.81
C SER A 81 10.72 0.62 6.71
N GLY A 82 11.92 1.14 6.99
CA GLY A 82 12.72 1.91 6.04
C GLY A 82 11.99 3.10 5.39
N SER A 83 11.07 3.74 6.12
CA SER A 83 10.36 4.96 5.73
C SER A 83 10.81 6.17 6.56
N ASP A 84 10.32 7.37 6.20
CA ASP A 84 10.60 8.62 6.91
C ASP A 84 9.50 8.96 7.94
N VAL A 85 8.74 7.96 8.40
CA VAL A 85 7.73 8.14 9.46
C VAL A 85 8.44 8.33 10.81
N SER A 86 8.11 9.41 11.49
CA SER A 86 8.68 9.79 12.78
C SER A 86 7.94 9.15 13.96
N ASP A 87 8.54 9.18 15.16
CA ASP A 87 7.88 8.77 16.40
C ASP A 87 6.58 9.56 16.66
N CYS A 88 6.53 10.83 16.26
CA CYS A 88 5.34 11.67 16.36
C CYS A 88 4.24 11.17 15.41
N GLY A 89 4.60 10.82 14.17
CA GLY A 89 3.70 10.19 13.21
C GLY A 89 3.14 8.88 13.74
N ILE A 90 3.98 8.02 14.31
CA ILE A 90 3.58 6.75 14.94
C ILE A 90 2.57 7.01 16.07
N CYS A 91 2.84 7.96 16.97
CA CYS A 91 1.92 8.32 18.03
C CYS A 91 0.54 8.74 17.48
N HIS A 92 0.51 9.47 16.37
CA HIS A 92 -0.73 9.91 15.75
C HIS A 92 -1.49 8.74 15.10
N ILE A 93 -0.80 7.86 14.37
CA ILE A 93 -1.39 6.67 13.75
C ILE A 93 -2.05 5.78 14.79
N VAL A 94 -1.42 5.56 15.96
CA VAL A 94 -1.98 4.71 17.03
C VAL A 94 -3.32 5.26 17.55
N ASN A 95 -3.52 6.57 17.54
CA ASN A 95 -4.80 7.17 17.93
C ASN A 95 -5.91 6.93 16.90
N ILE A 96 -5.57 6.88 15.61
CA ILE A 96 -6.51 6.66 14.50
C ILE A 96 -6.79 5.16 14.32
N CYS A 97 -5.72 4.37 14.23
CA CYS A 97 -5.71 2.94 13.95
C CYS A 97 -5.79 2.12 15.24
N GLN A 98 -6.90 2.25 15.96
CA GLN A 98 -7.10 1.67 17.30
C GLN A 98 -7.03 0.14 17.34
N ASN A 99 -7.14 -0.53 16.19
CA ASN A 99 -7.07 -1.98 16.08
C ASN A 99 -5.66 -2.50 15.77
N LEU A 100 -4.63 -1.65 15.71
CA LEU A 100 -3.26 -2.08 15.45
C LEU A 100 -2.74 -3.03 16.52
N ARG A 101 -2.19 -4.15 16.06
CA ARG A 101 -1.58 -5.20 16.89
C ARG A 101 -0.12 -5.42 16.56
N VAL A 102 0.26 -5.18 15.31
CA VAL A 102 1.61 -5.39 14.81
C VAL A 102 2.03 -4.17 14.01
N VAL A 103 3.18 -3.59 14.37
CA VAL A 103 3.80 -2.50 13.62
C VAL A 103 5.26 -2.87 13.35
N ASP A 104 5.62 -2.97 12.07
CA ASP A 104 7.02 -3.12 11.66
C ASP A 104 7.63 -1.74 11.38
N ILE A 105 8.76 -1.45 12.03
CA ILE A 105 9.39 -0.12 12.09
C ILE A 105 10.88 -0.12 11.73
N ARG A 106 11.47 -1.26 11.35
CA ARG A 106 12.92 -1.33 11.02
C ARG A 106 13.15 -1.36 9.52
#